data_AF-A0A7K2ZW34-F1
#
_entry.id   AF-A0A7K2ZW34-F1
#
_cell.length_a   1.000
_cell.length_b   1.000
_cell.length_c   1.000
_cell.angle_alpha   90.00
_cell.angle_beta   90.00
_cell.angle_gamma   90.00
#
_symmetry.space_group_name_H-M   'P 1'
#
loop_
_entity.id
_entity.type
_entity.pdbx_description
1 polymer ?
#
loop_
_entity_poly.entity_id
_entity_poly.type
_entity_poly.pdbx_seq_one_letter_code
_entity_poly.pdbx_strand_id
1 'polypeptide(L)'
;MWTAGFWKATAERAIRTFAQALAAVLVAGATNLLDVDWPAALGTAGLATLLAVLTAVGTAGVGPHGPGLLESPTQKAAPVPPEQSAV
;
A
#
# COMPACT_ATOMS: atom_id res chain seq x y z
N MET A 1 -5.58 -13.23 5.46
CA MET A 1 -5.81 -12.95 4.01
C MET A 1 -7.27 -12.79 3.64
N TRP A 2 -8.23 -13.49 4.26
CA TRP A 2 -9.65 -13.42 3.87
C TRP A 2 -10.44 -12.24 4.43
N THR A 3 -9.78 -11.28 5.09
CA THR A 3 -10.46 -10.12 5.68
C THR A 3 -10.58 -8.99 4.66
N ALA A 4 -11.68 -8.23 4.73
CA ALA A 4 -11.86 -7.04 3.90
C ALA A 4 -10.72 -6.01 4.08
N GLY A 5 -10.19 -5.89 5.30
CA GLY A 5 -9.05 -5.01 5.60
C GLY A 5 -7.77 -5.40 4.85
N PHE A 6 -7.45 -6.70 4.76
CA PHE A 6 -6.30 -7.17 3.99
C PHE A 6 -6.45 -6.82 2.52
N TRP A 7 -7.61 -7.12 1.92
CA TRP A 7 -7.83 -6.85 0.50
C TRP A 7 -7.86 -5.34 0.18
N LYS A 8 -8.38 -4.51 1.09
CA LYS A 8 -8.30 -3.04 0.95
C LYS A 8 -6.85 -2.54 0.95
N ALA A 9 -6.04 -2.99 1.91
CA ALA A 9 -4.62 -2.62 1.98
C ALA A 9 -3.82 -3.14 0.77
N THR A 10 -4.10 -4.37 0.32
CA THR A 10 -3.48 -4.94 -0.89
C THR A 10 -3.87 -4.16 -2.13
N ALA A 11 -5.14 -3.77 -2.29
CA ALA A 11 -5.59 -2.97 -3.42
C ALA A 11 -4.93 -1.58 -3.46
N GLU A 12 -4.84 -0.90 -2.31
CA GLU A 12 -4.15 0.38 -2.20
C GLU A 12 -2.67 0.27 -2.64
N ARG A 13 -1.97 -0.77 -2.15
CA ARG A 13 -0.56 -1.02 -2.52
C ARG A 13 -0.41 -1.38 -4.00
N ALA A 14 -1.33 -2.18 -4.54
CA ALA A 14 -1.33 -2.57 -5.94
C ALA A 14 -1.50 -1.34 -6.85
N ILE A 15 -2.50 -0.48 -6.57
CA ILE A 15 -2.75 0.76 -7.33
C ILE A 15 -1.55 1.70 -7.24
N ARG A 16 -0.97 1.86 -6.04
CA ARG A 16 0.24 2.68 -5.87
C ARG A 16 1.41 2.15 -6.69
N THR A 17 1.61 0.83 -6.70
CA THR A 17 2.68 0.18 -7.47
C THR A 17 2.45 0.37 -8.97
N PHE A 18 1.22 0.20 -9.44
CA PHE A 18 0.84 0.43 -10.82
C PHE A 18 1.20 1.86 -11.26
N ALA A 19 0.73 2.86 -10.51
CA ALA A 19 0.96 4.26 -10.83
C ALA A 19 2.45 4.61 -10.84
N GLN A 20 3.21 4.13 -9.84
CA GLN A 20 4.64 4.39 -9.75
C GLN A 20 5.42 3.72 -10.88
N ALA A 21 5.11 2.47 -11.23
CA ALA A 21 5.75 1.75 -12.32
C ALA A 21 5.42 2.37 -13.69
N LEU A 22 4.15 2.71 -13.92
CA LEU A 22 3.73 3.37 -15.16
C LEU A 22 4.42 4.72 -15.32
N ALA A 23 4.42 5.55 -14.26
CA ALA A 23 5.12 6.84 -14.27
C ALA A 23 6.61 6.69 -14.57
N ALA A 24 7.28 5.69 -14.00
CA ALA A 24 8.70 5.44 -14.25
C ALA A 24 8.97 5.10 -15.73
N VAL A 25 8.16 4.22 -16.33
CA VAL A 25 8.32 3.85 -17.75
C VAL A 25 8.03 5.03 -18.67
N LEU A 26 6.98 5.82 -18.37
CA LEU A 26 6.65 7.02 -19.12
C LEU A 26 7.78 8.04 -19.06
N VAL A 27 8.33 8.33 -17.87
CA VAL A 27 9.45 9.28 -17.72
C VAL A 27 10.72 8.79 -18.42
N ALA A 28 10.97 7.49 -18.44
CA ALA A 28 12.18 6.93 -19.04
C ALA A 28 12.14 6.90 -20.58
N GLY A 29 10.96 6.70 -21.18
CA GLY A 29 10.85 6.41 -22.62
C GLY A 29 9.93 7.34 -23.41
N ALA A 30 9.10 8.17 -22.78
CA ALA A 30 8.15 9.02 -23.50
C ALA A 30 8.73 10.40 -23.79
N THR A 31 8.65 10.82 -25.05
CA THR A 31 8.91 12.21 -25.49
C THR A 31 7.63 13.04 -25.51
N ASN A 32 6.47 12.39 -25.73
CA ASN A 32 5.13 12.95 -25.66
C ASN A 32 4.11 11.84 -25.37
N LEU A 33 2.92 12.20 -24.87
CA LEU A 33 1.85 11.28 -24.49
C LEU A 33 1.34 10.39 -25.65
N LEU A 34 1.39 10.90 -26.88
CA LEU A 34 0.89 10.17 -28.06
C LEU A 34 1.90 9.19 -28.65
N ASP A 35 3.19 9.34 -28.34
CA ASP A 35 4.29 8.53 -28.92
C ASP A 35 4.75 7.42 -27.95
N VAL A 36 3.95 7.15 -26.91
CA VAL A 36 4.23 6.11 -25.93
C VAL A 36 3.90 4.75 -26.52
N ASP A 37 4.81 3.78 -26.37
CA ASP A 37 4.48 2.36 -26.50
C ASP A 37 3.60 1.92 -25.31
N TRP A 38 2.28 2.16 -25.46
CA TRP A 38 1.28 1.84 -24.45
C TRP A 38 1.24 0.35 -24.08
N PRO A 39 1.30 -0.60 -25.03
CA PRO A 39 1.42 -2.03 -24.70
C PRO A 39 2.59 -2.32 -23.77
N ALA A 40 3.79 -1.82 -24.06
CA ALA A 40 4.96 -2.04 -23.21
C ALA A 40 4.83 -1.35 -21.84
N ALA A 41 4.34 -0.10 -21.81
CA ALA A 41 4.20 0.68 -20.59
C ALA A 41 3.16 0.07 -19.63
N LEU A 42 1.97 -0.25 -20.14
CA LEU A 42 0.91 -0.89 -19.36
C LEU A 42 1.27 -2.33 -18.99
N GLY A 43 1.96 -3.07 -19.87
CA GLY A 43 2.45 -4.42 -19.58
C GLY A 43 3.46 -4.43 -18.43
N THR A 44 4.41 -3.49 -18.43
CA THR A 44 5.42 -3.36 -17.36
C THR A 44 4.78 -2.96 -16.03
N ALA A 45 3.90 -1.95 -16.04
CA ALA A 45 3.17 -1.54 -14.84
C ALA A 45 2.25 -2.65 -14.31
N GLY A 46 1.59 -3.38 -15.21
CA GLY A 46 0.76 -4.53 -14.90
C GLY A 46 1.56 -5.67 -14.23
N LEU A 47 2.74 -6.00 -14.75
CA LEU A 47 3.63 -6.98 -14.15
C LEU A 47 4.07 -6.57 -12.74
N ALA A 48 4.48 -5.30 -12.55
CA ALA A 48 4.85 -4.78 -11.23
C ALA A 48 3.68 -4.88 -10.23
N THR A 49 2.47 -4.57 -10.69
CA THR A 49 1.24 -4.67 -9.89
C THR A 49 0.93 -6.12 -9.52
N LEU A 50 1.06 -7.06 -10.47
CA LEU A 50 0.89 -8.49 -10.21
C LEU A 50 1.89 -8.98 -9.15
N LEU A 51 3.15 -8.59 -9.27
CA LEU A 51 4.19 -8.93 -8.29
C LEU A 51 3.86 -8.36 -6.90
N ALA A 52 3.34 -7.13 -6.81
CA ALA A 52 2.91 -6.55 -5.54
C ALA A 52 1.79 -7.36 -4.88
N VAL A 53 0.81 -7.83 -5.67
CA VAL A 53 -0.28 -8.68 -5.16
C VAL A 53 0.26 -10.05 -4.73
N LEU A 54 1.09 -10.70 -5.54
CA LEU A 54 1.71 -11.98 -5.20
C LEU A 54 2.57 -11.87 -3.93
N THR A 55 3.31 -10.77 -3.78
CA THR A 55 4.09 -10.49 -2.57
C THR A 55 3.18 -10.34 -1.35
N ALA A 56 2.10 -9.56 -1.47
CA ALA A 56 1.14 -9.39 -0.38
C ALA A 56 0.50 -10.73 0.07
N VAL A 57 0.21 -11.62 -0.89
CA VAL A 57 -0.27 -12.99 -0.60
C VAL A 57 0.83 -13.84 0.04
N GLY A 58 2.06 -13.83 -0.50
CA GLY A 58 3.18 -14.59 0.03
C GLY A 58 3.62 -14.17 1.43
N THR A 59 3.44 -12.90 1.79
CA THR A 59 3.71 -12.37 3.13
C THR A 59 2.48 -12.34 4.04
N ALA A 60 1.33 -12.86 3.60
CA ALA A 60 0.10 -12.83 4.38
C ALA A 60 0.24 -13.73 5.63
N GLY A 61 0.55 -13.14 6.78
CA GLY A 61 0.80 -13.84 8.05
C GLY A 61 2.26 -13.82 8.50
N VAL A 62 3.18 -13.28 7.69
CA VAL A 62 4.60 -13.09 8.04
C VAL A 62 4.83 -11.60 8.33
N GLY A 63 4.60 -11.19 9.57
CA GLY A 63 4.86 -9.82 10.01
C GLY A 63 4.21 -9.51 11.36
N PRO A 64 4.81 -8.67 12.20
CA PRO A 64 4.16 -8.14 13.39
C PRO A 64 2.81 -7.52 13.01
N HIS A 65 1.83 -7.61 13.91
CA HIS A 65 0.60 -6.81 13.83
C HIS A 65 0.98 -5.35 14.11
N GLY A 66 1.67 -4.74 13.15
CA GLY A 66 2.16 -3.37 13.17
C GLY A 66 1.26 -2.50 12.28
N PRO A 67 1.17 -1.20 12.59
CA PRO A 67 0.00 -0.40 12.25
C PRO A 67 -0.06 -0.20 10.74
N GLY A 68 -1.01 -0.87 10.10
CA GLY A 68 -1.38 -0.56 8.73
C GLY A 68 -1.93 0.87 8.66
N LEU A 69 -1.85 1.51 7.50
CA LEU A 69 -2.30 2.88 7.23
C LEU A 69 -3.79 3.17 7.56
N LEU A 70 -4.55 2.16 8.00
CA LEU A 70 -5.96 2.25 8.39
C LEU A 70 -6.21 1.96 9.88
N GLU A 71 -5.16 1.78 10.69
CA GLU A 71 -5.29 1.65 12.13
C GLU A 71 -5.33 3.02 12.79
N SER A 72 -6.44 3.33 13.47
CA SER A 72 -6.43 4.36 14.50
C SER A 72 -5.50 3.88 15.62
N PRO A 73 -4.51 4.68 16.06
CA PRO A 73 -3.63 4.28 17.14
C PRO A 73 -4.50 3.84 18.31
N THR A 74 -4.26 2.65 18.86
CA THR A 74 -4.79 2.30 20.17
C THR A 74 -4.25 3.36 21.12
N GLN A 75 -5.07 4.36 21.48
CA GLN A 75 -4.69 5.38 22.44
C GLN A 75 -4.49 4.65 23.76
N LYS A 76 -3.22 4.41 24.12
CA LYS A 76 -2.85 3.97 25.45
C LYS A 76 -3.47 5.01 26.40
N ALA A 77 -4.49 4.60 27.16
CA ALA A 77 -5.09 5.44 28.18
C ALA A 77 -3.94 6.03 29.00
N ALA A 78 -3.83 7.36 28.99
CA ALA A 78 -2.82 8.05 29.78
C ALA A 78 -2.99 7.60 31.25
N PRO A 79 -1.90 7.35 31.99
CA PRO A 79 -1.99 7.13 33.42
C PRO A 79 -2.70 8.34 34.03
N VAL A 80 -3.84 8.12 34.69
CA VAL A 80 -4.54 9.17 35.43
C VAL A 80 -3.61 9.63 36.56
N PRO A 81 -3.20 10.92 36.61
CA PRO A 81 -2.38 11.43 37.71
C PRO A 81 -3.10 11.26 39.05
N PRO A 82 -2.38 10.95 40.15
CA PRO A 82 -2.98 10.67 41.46
C PRO A 82 -3.66 11.87 42.15
N GLU A 83 -3.79 13.02 41.50
CA GLU A 83 -4.28 14.27 42.12
C GLU A 83 -5.82 14.41 42.11
N GLN A 84 -6.56 13.50 41.46
CA GLN A 84 -8.04 13.62 41.35
C GLN A 84 -8.83 12.71 42.31
N SER A 85 -8.19 12.10 43.31
CA SER A 85 -8.87 11.28 44.33
C SER A 85 -9.17 12.02 45.64
N ALA A 86 -8.92 13.33 45.72
CA ALA A 86 -9.15 14.09 46.95
C ALA A 86 -9.60 15.53 46.69
N VAL A 87 -10.79 15.73 46.10
CA VAL A 87 -11.64 16.90 46.40
C VAL A 87 -13.12 16.51 46.26
#